data_AF-A0A1F2R206-F1
#
_entry.id   AF-A0A1F2R206-F1
#
_cell.length_a   1.000
_cell.length_b   1.000
_cell.length_c   1.000
_cell.angle_alpha   90.00
_cell.angle_beta   90.00
_cell.angle_gamma   90.00
#
_symmetry.space_group_name_H-M   'P 1'
#
loop_
_entity.id
_entity.type
_entity.pdbx_description
1 polymer ?
#
loop_
_entity_poly.entity_id
_entity_poly.type
_entity_poly.pdbx_seq_one_letter_code
_entity_poly.pdbx_strand_id
1 'polypeptide(L)'
;MRVPLDECLPRKLKRDLAGHDTRTVPEMGWASKENGDLLGLAAGHFDVFLTVDRNLSYQQDMGRFNIAVVVLVARGNRLADLRPLIPQVLEVLAVIRAGQVLRVGF
;
A
#
# COMPACT_ATOMS: atom_id res chain seq x y z
N MET A 1 -1.35 12.38 -3.11
CA MET A 1 -0.34 11.34 -3.35
C MET A 1 -0.92 10.25 -4.24
N ARG A 2 -0.05 9.55 -4.96
CA ARG A 2 -0.40 8.38 -5.77
C ARG A 2 -0.18 7.13 -4.91
N VAL A 3 -1.27 6.44 -4.60
CA VAL A 3 -1.32 5.34 -3.61
C VAL A 3 -1.82 4.07 -4.28
N PRO A 4 -0.94 3.17 -4.75
CA PRO A 4 -1.36 1.95 -5.37
C PRO A 4 -1.88 1.00 -4.29
N LEU A 5 -2.97 0.32 -4.62
CA LEU A 5 -3.51 -0.75 -3.81
C LEU A 5 -3.00 -2.08 -4.36
N ASP A 6 -2.46 -2.88 -3.46
CA ASP A 6 -2.15 -4.27 -3.69
C ASP A 6 -3.39 -5.07 -4.16
N GLU A 7 -3.16 -6.15 -4.90
CA GLU A 7 -4.22 -7.00 -5.46
C GLU A 7 -5.06 -7.69 -4.37
N CYS A 8 -4.45 -7.92 -3.21
CA CYS A 8 -5.10 -8.48 -2.04
C CYS A 8 -6.09 -7.50 -1.38
N LEU A 9 -6.04 -6.21 -1.73
CA LEU A 9 -6.95 -5.21 -1.19
C LEU A 9 -8.24 -5.13 -2.01
N PRO A 10 -9.40 -5.03 -1.34
CA PRO A 10 -10.66 -4.88 -2.04
C PRO A 10 -10.67 -3.56 -2.81
N ARG A 11 -10.95 -3.61 -4.12
CA ARG A 11 -11.01 -2.42 -5.01
C ARG A 11 -11.90 -1.29 -4.48
N LYS A 12 -12.92 -1.62 -3.68
CA LYS A 12 -13.84 -0.66 -3.05
C LYS A 12 -13.14 0.25 -2.04
N LEU A 13 -12.01 -0.17 -1.46
CA LEU A 13 -11.22 0.62 -0.50
C LEU A 13 -10.70 1.93 -1.11
N LYS A 14 -10.55 1.99 -2.44
CA LYS A 14 -10.24 3.23 -3.18
C LYS A 14 -11.20 4.37 -2.87
N ARG A 15 -12.49 4.06 -2.64
CA ARG A 15 -13.51 5.07 -2.30
C ARG A 15 -13.27 5.70 -0.93
N ASP A 16 -12.67 4.94 -0.01
CA ASP A 16 -12.36 5.40 1.34
C ASP A 16 -11.04 6.20 1.37
N LEU A 17 -10.25 6.18 0.29
CA LEU A 17 -9.02 6.97 0.07
C LEU A 17 -9.26 8.18 -0.86
N ALA A 18 -10.49 8.72 -0.86
CA ALA A 18 -10.85 9.86 -1.71
C ALA A 18 -9.93 11.06 -1.47
N GLY A 19 -9.41 11.66 -2.56
CA GLY A 19 -8.39 12.72 -2.51
C GLY A 19 -6.98 12.24 -2.84
N HIS A 20 -6.76 10.93 -2.93
CA HIS A 20 -5.53 10.32 -3.43
C HIS A 20 -5.75 9.72 -4.83
N ASP A 21 -4.71 9.74 -5.67
CA ASP A 21 -4.75 9.03 -6.97
C ASP A 21 -4.47 7.55 -6.70
N THR A 22 -5.55 6.76 -6.65
CA THR A 22 -5.47 5.33 -6.34
C THR A 22 -5.62 4.50 -7.60
N ARG A 23 -4.62 3.65 -7.88
CA ARG A 23 -4.68 2.60 -8.89
C ARG A 23 -4.43 1.25 -8.23
N THR A 24 -4.92 0.17 -8.80
CA THR A 24 -4.64 -1.18 -8.27
C THR A 24 -3.56 -1.86 -9.08
N VAL A 25 -2.77 -2.73 -8.44
CA VAL A 25 -1.76 -3.56 -9.10
C VAL A 25 -2.30 -4.29 -10.35
N PRO A 26 -3.51 -4.90 -10.32
CA PRO A 26 -4.10 -5.49 -11.52
C PRO A 26 -4.47 -4.47 -12.62
N GLU A 27 -4.89 -3.25 -12.29
CA GLU A 27 -5.18 -2.20 -13.28
C GLU A 27 -3.91 -1.73 -14.00
N MET A 28 -2.74 -1.90 -13.37
CA MET A 28 -1.44 -1.61 -13.96
C MET A 28 -0.87 -2.80 -14.73
N GLY A 29 -1.54 -3.96 -14.73
CA GLY A 29 -1.05 -5.19 -15.36
C GLY A 29 0.11 -5.84 -14.58
N TRP A 30 0.22 -5.58 -13.27
CA TRP A 30 1.35 -6.04 -12.44
C TRP A 30 1.02 -7.24 -11.53
N ALA A 31 -0.16 -7.86 -11.68
CA ALA A 31 -0.68 -8.95 -10.83
C ALA A 31 0.11 -10.28 -10.85
N SER A 32 1.30 -10.31 -11.44
CA SER A 32 2.17 -11.50 -11.46
C SER A 32 3.64 -11.15 -11.31
N LYS A 33 3.93 -9.94 -10.81
CA LYS A 33 5.29 -9.49 -10.53
C LYS A 33 5.68 -9.91 -9.12
N GLU A 34 6.93 -10.33 -8.97
CA GLU A 34 7.49 -10.59 -7.65
C GLU A 34 7.53 -9.29 -6.83
N ASN A 35 7.43 -9.42 -5.52
CA ASN A 35 7.35 -8.31 -4.57
C ASN A 35 8.43 -7.23 -4.78
N GLY A 36 9.69 -7.61 -5.06
CA GLY A 36 10.77 -6.67 -5.33
C GLY A 36 10.63 -5.92 -6.65
N ASP A 37 10.24 -6.61 -7.72
CA ASP A 37 9.96 -6.00 -9.02
C ASP A 37 8.77 -5.04 -8.93
N LEU A 38 7.75 -5.44 -8.17
CA LEU A 38 6.56 -4.62 -7.93
C LEU A 38 6.91 -3.31 -7.24
N LEU A 39 7.76 -3.34 -6.20
CA LEU A 39 8.23 -2.13 -5.52
C LEU A 39 9.10 -1.25 -6.43
N GLY A 40 9.98 -1.86 -7.23
CA GLY A 40 10.78 -1.12 -8.20
C GLY A 40 9.94 -0.39 -9.25
N LEU A 41 8.95 -1.09 -9.82
CA LEU A 41 7.98 -0.49 -10.74
C LEU A 41 7.15 0.58 -10.03
N ALA A 42 6.66 0.30 -8.82
CA ALA A 42 5.83 1.22 -8.08
C ALA A 42 6.59 2.51 -7.73
N ALA A 43 7.87 2.43 -7.36
CA ALA A 43 8.68 3.59 -7.01
C ALA A 43 8.88 4.61 -8.14
N GLY A 44 8.72 4.19 -9.40
CA GLY A 44 8.73 5.11 -10.56
C GLY A 44 7.40 5.84 -10.79
N HIS A 45 6.30 5.33 -10.22
CA HIS A 45 4.94 5.78 -10.55
C HIS A 45 4.14 6.27 -9.34
N PHE A 46 4.54 5.91 -8.13
CA PHE A 46 3.74 6.03 -6.92
C PHE A 46 4.57 6.48 -5.73
N ASP A 47 3.90 7.14 -4.78
CA ASP A 47 4.56 7.71 -3.60
C ASP A 47 4.47 6.74 -2.40
N VAL A 48 3.36 6.00 -2.26
CA VAL A 48 3.11 5.10 -1.12
C VAL A 48 2.38 3.81 -1.52
N PHE A 49 3.01 2.65 -1.39
CA PHE A 49 2.41 1.33 -1.64
C PHE A 49 1.59 0.83 -0.43
N LEU A 50 0.29 0.57 -0.64
CA LEU A 50 -0.60 0.06 0.41
C LEU A 50 -0.82 -1.45 0.22
N THR A 51 -0.52 -2.26 1.24
CA THR A 51 -0.62 -3.72 1.19
C THR A 51 -1.13 -4.32 2.51
N VAL A 52 -1.59 -5.57 2.48
CA VAL A 52 -1.82 -6.43 3.65
C VAL A 52 -0.72 -7.49 3.82
N ASP A 53 0.18 -7.60 2.83
CA ASP A 53 1.29 -8.55 2.85
C ASP A 53 2.37 -8.08 3.83
N ARG A 54 2.47 -8.80 4.95
CA ARG A 54 3.48 -8.53 5.98
C ARG A 54 4.87 -8.99 5.55
N ASN A 55 4.98 -9.94 4.62
CA ASN A 55 6.26 -10.41 4.10
C ASN A 55 6.93 -9.36 3.22
N LEU A 56 6.15 -8.58 2.46
CA LEU A 56 6.68 -7.47 1.65
C LEU A 56 7.52 -6.50 2.48
N SER A 57 7.06 -6.17 3.70
CA SER A 57 7.80 -5.29 4.62
C SER A 57 9.10 -5.87 5.17
N TYR A 58 9.23 -7.19 5.19
CA TYR A 58 10.29 -7.89 5.91
C TYR A 58 11.43 -8.35 4.99
N GLN A 59 11.16 -8.46 3.69
CA GLN A 59 12.08 -9.07 2.72
C GLN A 59 12.90 -8.07 1.89
N GLN A 60 12.67 -6.76 2.03
CA GLN A 60 13.23 -5.76 1.11
C GLN A 60 13.94 -4.64 1.90
N ASP A 61 15.14 -4.25 1.46
CA ASP A 61 15.82 -3.04 1.95
C ASP A 61 15.09 -1.79 1.43
N MET A 62 14.04 -1.40 2.14
CA MET A 62 13.11 -0.35 1.70
C MET A 62 13.80 1.01 1.49
N GLY A 63 14.90 1.27 2.19
CA GLY A 63 15.72 2.48 2.00
C GLY A 63 16.33 2.64 0.60
N ARG A 64 16.30 1.59 -0.24
CA ARG A 64 16.77 1.64 -1.62
C ARG A 64 15.69 2.07 -2.62
N PHE A 65 14.43 2.07 -2.21
CA PHE A 65 13.30 2.43 -3.07
C PHE A 65 12.80 3.83 -2.76
N ASN A 66 12.50 4.60 -3.80
CA ASN A 66 11.89 5.93 -3.67
C ASN A 66 10.36 5.85 -3.49
N ILE A 67 9.90 4.91 -2.66
CA ILE A 67 8.48 4.69 -2.33
C ILE A 67 8.35 4.33 -0.86
N ALA A 68 7.27 4.75 -0.22
CA ALA A 68 6.95 4.30 1.13
C ALA A 68 6.03 3.06 1.09
N VAL A 69 6.01 2.25 2.14
CA VAL A 69 5.11 1.10 2.25
C VAL A 69 4.26 1.21 3.51
N VAL A 70 2.94 1.08 3.36
CA VAL A 70 2.01 0.99 4.47
C VAL A 70 1.40 -0.39 4.49
N VAL A 71 1.61 -1.12 5.58
CA VAL A 71 1.08 -2.47 5.79
C VAL A 71 -0.13 -2.41 6.69
N LEU A 72 -1.29 -2.82 6.18
CA LEU A 72 -2.53 -2.97 6.92
C LEU A 72 -2.54 -4.30 7.67
N VAL A 73 -2.59 -4.22 8.98
CA VAL A 73 -2.66 -5.35 9.91
C VAL A 73 -4.09 -5.44 10.43
N ALA A 74 -4.93 -6.14 9.67
CA ALA A 74 -6.32 -6.42 10.04
C ALA A 74 -6.53 -7.91 10.34
N ARG A 75 -7.71 -8.25 10.89
CA ARG A 75 -8.15 -9.64 11.10
C ARG A 75 -8.37 -10.39 9.78
N GLY A 76 -8.61 -9.67 8.69
CA GLY A 76 -8.79 -10.24 7.36
C GLY A 76 -8.77 -9.16 6.28
N ASN A 77 -8.87 -9.60 5.02
CA ASN A 77 -8.78 -8.72 3.84
C ASN A 77 -10.16 -8.17 3.41
N ARG A 78 -11.20 -8.37 4.22
CA ARG A 78 -12.54 -7.88 3.89
C ARG A 78 -12.58 -6.37 4.09
N LEU A 79 -13.37 -5.69 3.26
CA LEU A 79 -13.55 -4.24 3.37
C LEU A 79 -13.98 -3.81 4.78
N ALA A 80 -14.82 -4.61 5.46
CA ALA A 80 -15.28 -4.34 6.82
C ALA A 80 -14.15 -4.37 7.87
N ASP A 81 -13.13 -5.21 7.67
CA ASP A 81 -11.99 -5.33 8.58
C ASP A 81 -10.93 -4.24 8.32
N LEU A 82 -10.83 -3.78 7.08
CA LEU A 82 -9.86 -2.75 6.65
C LEU A 82 -10.36 -1.32 6.83
N ARG A 83 -11.68 -1.10 6.69
CA ARG A 83 -12.29 0.23 6.83
C ARG A 83 -11.98 0.94 8.15
N PRO A 84 -12.01 0.27 9.32
CA PRO A 84 -11.67 0.90 10.59
C PRO A 84 -10.23 1.45 10.64
N LEU A 85 -9.33 0.95 9.79
CA LEU A 85 -7.94 1.39 9.73
C LEU A 85 -7.75 2.66 8.88
N ILE A 86 -8.72 2.99 8.01
CA ILE A 86 -8.60 4.10 7.05
C ILE A 86 -8.24 5.44 7.70
N PRO A 87 -8.85 5.86 8.83
CA PRO A 87 -8.47 7.13 9.47
C PRO A 87 -6.98 7.19 9.80
N GLN A 88 -6.44 6.12 10.39
CA GLN A 88 -5.03 6.02 10.73
C GLN A 88 -4.14 5.92 9.49
N VAL A 89 -4.62 5.27 8.42
CA VAL A 89 -3.92 5.27 7.12
C VAL A 89 -3.79 6.69 6.58
N LEU A 90 -4.84 7.50 6.62
CA LEU A 90 -4.81 8.87 6.13
C LEU A 90 -3.83 9.76 6.91
N GLU A 91 -3.78 9.59 8.24
CA GLU A 91 -2.78 10.27 9.08
C GLU A 91 -1.35 9.87 8.70
N VAL A 92 -1.12 8.57 8.48
CA VAL A 92 0.19 8.05 8.04
C VAL A 92 0.55 8.59 6.66
N LEU A 93 -0.40 8.58 5.71
CA LEU A 93 -0.18 9.11 4.36
C LEU A 93 0.18 10.61 4.36
N ALA A 94 -0.21 11.37 5.39
CA ALA A 94 0.14 12.79 5.49
C ALA A 94 1.61 13.03 5.88
N VAL A 95 2.25 12.06 6.55
CA VAL A 95 3.59 12.25 7.15
C VAL A 95 4.66 11.30 6.62
N ILE A 96 4.26 10.18 6.03
CA ILE A 96 5.18 9.13 5.57
C ILE A 96 6.06 9.63 4.42
N ARG A 97 7.32 9.19 4.42
CA ARG A 97 8.34 9.52 3.41
C ARG A 97 8.79 8.27 2.68
N ALA A 98 9.31 8.46 1.47
CA ALA A 98 9.93 7.40 0.70
C ALA A 98 11.00 6.64 1.51
N GLY A 99 11.07 5.33 1.31
CA GLY A 99 11.97 4.44 2.03
C GLY A 99 11.51 4.06 3.44
N GLN A 100 10.37 4.58 3.91
CA GLN A 100 9.79 4.18 5.20
C GLN A 100 8.78 3.05 5.05
N VAL A 101 8.70 2.23 6.09
CA VAL A 101 7.64 1.24 6.25
C VAL A 101 6.89 1.50 7.54
N LEU A 102 5.57 1.64 7.44
CA LEU A 102 4.70 1.79 8.60
C LEU A 102 3.61 0.72 8.61
N ARG A 103 3.26 0.27 9.81
CA ARG A 103 2.20 -0.72 10.03
C ARG A 103 1.02 -0.02 10.68
N VAL A 104 -0.18 -0.27 10.14
CA VAL A 104 -1.44 0.30 10.62
C VAL A 104 -2.37 -0.86 10.94
N GLY A 105 -2.79 -1.00 12.19
CA GLY A 105 -3.57 -2.16 12.63
C GLY A 105 -3.89 -2.17 14.11
N PHE A 106 -4.66 -3.19 14.50
CA PHE A 106 -5.02 -3.49 15.89
C PHE A 106 -4.19 -4.66 16.45
#